data_AF-A0A529MJG9-F1
#
_entry.id   AF-A0A529MJG9-F1
#
_cell.length_a   1.000
_cell.length_b   1.000
_cell.length_c   1.000
_cell.angle_alpha   90.00
_cell.angle_beta   90.00
_cell.angle_gamma   90.00
#
_symmetry.space_group_name_H-M   'P 1'
#
loop_
_entity.id
_entity.type
_entity.pdbx_description
1 polymer ?
#
loop_
_entity_poly.entity_id
_entity_poly.type
_entity_poly.pdbx_seq_one_letter_code
_entity_poly.pdbx_strand_id
1 'polypeptide(L)'
;LDIYRSADLVVTTGGTYLVENYNLERRLNQFRVDAILGKDPVFFTQSLGPFNKSYNRQELTPILDRSPLILLRDERSRNHILDMVKEPGKCHVVADAVFALADTDRIGKRLASAQPPV
;
A
#
# COMPACT_ATOMS: atom_id res chain seq x y z
N LEU A 1 -5.62 -17.99 -14.51
CA LEU A 1 -4.19 -17.56 -14.46
C LEU A 1 -3.79 -16.73 -15.66
N ASP A 2 -4.41 -16.92 -16.84
CA ASP A 2 -4.02 -16.20 -18.07
C ASP A 2 -4.11 -14.69 -17.94
N ILE A 3 -5.21 -14.16 -17.37
CA ILE A 3 -5.35 -12.72 -17.05
C ILE A 3 -4.16 -12.21 -16.24
N TYR A 4 -3.68 -13.01 -15.29
CA TYR A 4 -2.56 -12.65 -14.41
C TYR A 4 -1.22 -12.67 -15.14
N ARG A 5 -1.02 -13.63 -16.04
CA ARG A 5 0.19 -13.75 -16.87
C ARG A 5 0.28 -12.63 -17.91
N SER A 6 -0.84 -12.31 -18.55
CA SER A 6 -0.92 -11.27 -19.58
C SER A 6 -1.01 -9.86 -19.01
N ALA A 7 -1.23 -9.68 -17.71
CA ALA A 7 -1.32 -8.37 -17.09
C ALA A 7 0.03 -7.63 -17.14
N ASP A 8 0.03 -6.38 -17.59
CA ASP A 8 1.22 -5.52 -17.52
C ASP A 8 1.54 -5.09 -16.08
N LEU A 9 0.52 -5.01 -15.23
CA LEU A 9 0.64 -4.58 -13.83
C LEU A 9 -0.26 -5.40 -12.91
N VAL A 10 0.28 -5.73 -11.73
CA VAL A 10 -0.50 -6.24 -10.60
C VAL A 10 -0.50 -5.17 -9.52
N VAL A 11 -1.69 -4.79 -9.06
CA VAL A 11 -1.87 -3.74 -8.07
C VAL A 11 -2.61 -4.32 -6.87
N THR A 12 -2.08 -4.11 -5.66
CA THR A 12 -2.80 -4.51 -4.44
C THR A 12 -4.06 -3.68 -4.25
N THR A 13 -5.04 -4.21 -3.55
CA THR A 13 -6.14 -3.36 -3.06
C THR A 13 -5.60 -2.32 -2.06
N GLY A 14 -6.21 -1.13 -2.04
CA GLY A 14 -5.93 -0.11 -1.01
C GLY A 14 -6.53 -0.45 0.36
N GLY A 15 -6.47 0.49 1.31
CA GLY A 15 -7.08 0.36 2.62
C GLY A 15 -6.20 -0.32 3.68
N THR A 16 -6.77 -1.13 4.58
CA THR A 16 -6.01 -1.80 5.66
C THR A 16 -5.78 -3.28 5.31
N TYR A 17 -5.00 -3.51 4.25
CA TYR A 17 -4.88 -4.84 3.62
C TYR A 17 -3.75 -5.71 4.22
N LEU A 18 -2.66 -5.10 4.70
CA LEU A 18 -1.47 -5.81 5.20
C LEU A 18 -1.06 -5.28 6.58
N VAL A 19 -1.80 -5.72 7.60
CA VAL A 19 -1.46 -5.50 9.00
C VAL A 19 -1.46 -6.83 9.75
N GLU A 20 -0.54 -6.97 10.71
CA GLU A 20 -0.28 -8.23 11.41
C GLU A 20 -1.44 -8.71 12.32
N ASN A 21 -2.42 -7.85 12.57
CA ASN A 21 -3.67 -8.21 13.25
C ASN A 21 -4.56 -9.16 12.39
N TYR A 22 -4.26 -9.30 11.10
CA TYR A 22 -4.91 -10.27 10.21
C TYR A 22 -3.99 -11.45 9.88
N ASN A 23 -4.60 -12.56 9.47
CA ASN A 23 -3.84 -13.70 8.96
C ASN A 23 -3.20 -13.36 7.60
N LEU A 24 -1.88 -13.12 7.57
CA LEU A 24 -1.15 -12.73 6.36
C LEU A 24 -0.87 -13.88 5.38
N GLU A 25 -0.98 -15.15 5.79
CA GLU A 25 -0.58 -16.31 4.97
C GLU A 25 -1.24 -16.33 3.59
N ARG A 26 -2.55 -16.06 3.51
CA ARG A 26 -3.24 -15.97 2.21
C ARG A 26 -2.64 -14.92 1.28
N ARG A 27 -2.16 -13.81 1.83
CA ARG A 27 -1.58 -12.69 1.08
C ARG A 27 -0.15 -13.01 0.68
N LEU A 28 0.63 -13.60 1.58
CA LEU A 28 1.97 -14.10 1.28
C LEU A 28 1.92 -15.14 0.15
N ASN A 29 0.95 -16.06 0.18
CA ASN A 29 0.75 -17.02 -0.91
C ASN A 29 0.42 -16.34 -2.24
N GLN A 30 -0.40 -15.28 -2.23
CA GLN A 30 -0.63 -14.48 -3.44
C GLN A 30 0.69 -13.88 -3.95
N PHE A 31 1.48 -13.24 -3.08
CA PHE A 31 2.77 -12.67 -3.48
C PHE A 31 3.80 -13.71 -3.94
N ARG A 32 3.73 -14.95 -3.44
CA ARG A 32 4.55 -16.07 -3.95
C ARG A 32 4.14 -16.43 -5.39
N VAL A 33 2.84 -16.48 -5.68
CA VAL A 33 2.34 -16.68 -7.06
C VAL A 33 2.76 -15.54 -7.97
N ASP A 34 2.66 -14.29 -7.50
CA ASP A 34 3.08 -13.10 -8.23
C ASP A 34 4.56 -13.21 -8.63
N ALA A 35 5.42 -13.60 -7.69
CA ALA A 35 6.85 -13.81 -7.94
C ALA A 35 7.12 -14.92 -8.97
N ILE A 36 6.43 -16.06 -8.86
CA ILE A 36 6.56 -17.18 -9.81
C ILE A 36 6.18 -16.75 -11.23
N LEU A 37 5.24 -15.81 -11.36
CA LEU A 37 4.78 -15.28 -12.64
C LEU A 37 5.58 -14.07 -13.12
N GLY A 38 6.61 -13.64 -12.38
CA GLY A 38 7.41 -12.46 -12.69
C GLY A 38 6.60 -11.15 -12.63
N LYS A 39 5.60 -11.08 -11.74
CA LYS A 39 4.73 -9.92 -11.56
C LYS A 39 5.02 -9.27 -10.22
N ASP A 40 5.83 -8.23 -10.21
CA ASP A 40 6.09 -7.50 -8.96
C ASP A 40 4.93 -6.53 -8.66
N PRO A 41 4.27 -6.67 -7.50
CA PRO A 41 3.06 -5.90 -7.22
C PRO A 41 3.37 -4.43 -6.92
N VAL A 42 2.51 -3.53 -7.39
CA VAL A 42 2.43 -2.15 -6.89
C VAL A 42 1.53 -2.11 -5.67
N PHE A 43 2.01 -1.52 -4.59
CA PHE A 43 1.22 -1.34 -3.38
C PHE A 43 0.40 -0.06 -3.52
N PHE A 44 -0.93 -0.17 -3.52
CA PHE A 44 -1.84 0.95 -3.69
C PHE A 44 -2.34 1.48 -2.36
N THR A 45 -2.47 2.80 -2.23
CA THR A 45 -2.74 3.61 -1.02
C THR A 45 -3.29 2.82 0.19
N GLN A 46 -2.38 2.21 0.96
CA GLN A 46 -2.77 1.33 2.08
C GLN A 46 -2.02 1.68 3.36
N SER A 47 -2.59 1.26 4.50
CA SER A 47 -1.80 1.16 5.72
C SER A 47 -1.02 -0.14 5.73
N LEU A 48 0.25 -0.06 6.12
CA LEU A 48 1.15 -1.20 6.27
C LEU A 48 1.69 -1.29 7.69
N GLY A 49 1.73 -2.50 8.21
CA GLY A 49 2.34 -2.81 9.50
C GLY A 49 1.61 -2.21 10.71
N PRO A 50 2.26 -2.20 11.89
CA PRO A 50 3.62 -2.67 12.11
C PRO A 50 3.75 -4.19 11.90
N PHE A 51 4.94 -4.64 11.50
CA PHE A 51 5.27 -6.07 11.36
C PHE A 51 6.26 -6.46 12.45
N ASN A 52 5.75 -7.08 13.51
CA ASN A 52 6.52 -7.42 14.71
C ASN A 52 7.03 -8.88 14.67
N LYS A 53 6.32 -9.78 13.98
CA LYS A 53 6.76 -11.17 13.80
C LYS A 53 7.89 -11.24 12.78
N SER A 54 9.02 -11.82 13.19
CA SER A 54 10.18 -12.06 12.33
C SER A 54 9.81 -12.78 11.03
N TYR A 55 8.93 -13.77 11.10
CA TYR A 55 8.40 -14.49 9.93
C TYR A 55 7.77 -13.54 8.89
N ASN A 56 6.90 -12.63 9.32
CA ASN A 56 6.25 -11.69 8.42
C ASN A 56 7.27 -10.74 7.78
N ARG A 57 8.28 -10.30 8.55
CA ARG A 57 9.35 -9.45 8.01
C ARG A 57 10.16 -10.18 6.95
N GLN A 58 10.57 -11.41 7.24
CA GLN A 58 11.35 -12.25 6.32
C GLN A 58 10.61 -12.50 5.00
N GLU A 59 9.30 -12.75 5.05
CA GLU A 59 8.50 -12.99 3.86
C GLU A 59 8.17 -11.70 3.10
N LEU A 60 7.87 -10.59 3.80
CA LEU A 60 7.47 -9.32 3.17
C LEU A 60 8.63 -8.51 2.63
N THR A 61 9.81 -8.50 3.28
CA THR A 61 10.98 -7.76 2.81
C THR A 61 11.29 -7.98 1.32
N PRO A 62 11.45 -9.22 0.81
CA PRO A 62 11.73 -9.43 -0.61
C PRO A 62 10.58 -8.97 -1.53
N ILE A 63 9.34 -9.00 -1.05
CA ILE A 63 8.16 -8.54 -1.80
C ILE A 63 8.15 -7.00 -1.90
N LEU A 64 8.43 -6.33 -0.79
CA LEU A 64 8.55 -4.87 -0.77
C LEU A 64 9.76 -4.41 -1.58
N ASP A 65 10.89 -5.12 -1.51
CA ASP A 65 12.12 -4.80 -2.23
C ASP A 65 11.98 -4.90 -3.74
N ARG A 66 11.26 -5.89 -4.27
CA ARG A 66 11.02 -6.03 -5.72
C ARG A 66 9.89 -5.14 -6.23
N SER A 67 9.01 -4.65 -5.35
CA SER A 67 7.94 -3.77 -5.76
C SER A 67 8.49 -2.51 -6.45
N PRO A 68 7.98 -2.14 -7.63
CA PRO A 68 8.44 -0.95 -8.33
C PRO A 68 7.90 0.35 -7.72
N LEU A 69 6.78 0.29 -6.98
CA LEU A 69 6.14 1.46 -6.39
C LEU A 69 5.31 1.07 -5.16
N ILE A 70 5.48 1.84 -4.08
CA ILE A 70 4.75 1.66 -2.82
C ILE A 70 4.03 2.95 -2.46
N LEU A 71 2.71 2.96 -2.57
CA LEU A 71 1.83 4.06 -2.17
C LEU A 71 1.20 3.76 -0.81
N LEU A 72 1.45 4.65 0.13
CA LEU A 72 1.04 4.54 1.52
C LEU A 72 0.08 5.68 1.85
N ARG A 73 -0.94 5.42 2.65
CA ARG A 73 -1.93 6.45 2.96
C ARG A 73 -1.53 7.38 4.11
N ASP A 74 -0.47 7.04 4.85
CA ASP A 74 -0.02 7.76 6.04
C ASP A 74 1.47 7.54 6.32
N GLU A 75 2.10 8.52 7.00
CA GLU A 75 3.52 8.48 7.39
C GLU A 75 3.85 7.35 8.36
N ARG A 76 2.90 6.96 9.21
CA ARG A 76 3.09 5.88 10.18
C ARG A 76 3.37 4.57 9.45
N SER A 77 2.62 4.29 8.39
CA SER A 77 2.79 3.11 7.54
C SER A 77 4.14 3.12 6.82
N ARG A 78 4.61 4.30 6.39
CA ARG A 78 5.95 4.46 5.80
C ARG A 78 7.03 4.10 6.81
N ASN A 79 6.92 4.61 8.03
CA ASN A 79 7.89 4.35 9.08
C ASN A 79 7.93 2.86 9.48
N HIS A 80 6.81 2.14 9.44
CA HIS A 80 6.77 0.71 9.77
C HIS A 80 7.55 -0.20 8.81
N ILE A 81 7.79 0.24 7.57
CA ILE A 81 8.44 -0.58 6.54
C ILE A 81 9.78 -0.02 6.07
N LEU A 82 10.21 1.13 6.59
CA LEU A 82 11.38 1.86 6.07
C LEU A 82 12.67 1.04 6.16
N ASP A 83 12.82 0.23 7.22
CA ASP A 83 13.96 -0.66 7.41
C ASP A 83 13.80 -2.02 6.69
N MET A 84 12.64 -2.26 6.09
CA MET A 84 12.34 -3.46 5.30
C MET A 84 12.52 -3.24 3.79
N VAL A 85 12.84 -2.02 3.36
CA VAL A 85 12.94 -1.62 1.95
C VAL A 85 14.33 -1.05 1.66
N LYS A 86 15.03 -1.62 0.68
CA LYS A 86 16.38 -1.16 0.27
C LYS A 86 16.39 0.21 -0.39
N GLU A 87 15.33 0.56 -1.11
CA GLU A 87 15.20 1.83 -1.84
C GLU A 87 14.00 2.64 -1.31
N PRO A 88 14.17 3.43 -0.23
CA PRO A 88 13.07 4.22 0.34
C PRO A 88 12.41 5.22 -0.62
N GLY A 89 13.08 5.57 -1.73
CA GLY A 89 12.61 6.53 -2.72
C GLY A 89 11.35 6.08 -3.47
N LYS A 90 11.02 4.79 -3.47
CA LYS A 90 9.80 4.24 -4.08
C LYS A 90 8.59 4.21 -3.13
N CYS A 91 8.79 4.61 -1.86
CA CYS A 91 7.75 4.67 -0.84
C CYS A 91 7.20 6.09 -0.73
N HIS A 92 5.99 6.31 -1.26
CA HIS A 92 5.34 7.61 -1.28
C HIS A 92 4.13 7.63 -0.36
N VAL A 93 4.04 8.66 0.48
CA VAL A 93 2.83 8.95 1.25
C VAL A 93 1.92 9.82 0.39
N VAL A 94 0.71 9.34 0.14
CA VAL A 94 -0.31 9.99 -0.67
C VAL A 94 -1.67 9.89 0.04
N ALA A 95 -2.65 10.68 -0.39
CA ALA A 95 -4.01 10.53 0.14
C ALA A 95 -4.59 9.13 -0.17
N ASP A 96 -5.50 8.65 0.66
CA ASP A 96 -6.25 7.42 0.38
C ASP A 96 -7.02 7.55 -0.95
N ALA A 97 -7.09 6.48 -1.73
CA ALA A 97 -7.75 6.45 -3.03
C ALA A 97 -9.23 6.91 -2.99
N VAL A 98 -9.92 6.81 -1.84
CA VAL A 98 -11.29 7.32 -1.72
C VAL A 98 -11.39 8.83 -1.99
N PHE A 99 -10.32 9.59 -1.77
CA PHE A 99 -10.29 11.02 -2.09
C PHE A 99 -10.34 11.31 -3.59
N ALA A 100 -10.05 10.33 -4.45
CA ALA A 100 -10.28 10.47 -5.89
C ALA A 100 -11.78 10.59 -6.26
N LEU A 101 -12.67 10.17 -5.35
CA LEU A 101 -14.13 10.28 -5.50
C LEU A 101 -14.69 11.55 -4.84
N ALA A 102 -13.83 12.46 -4.38
CA ALA A 102 -14.25 13.66 -3.68
C ALA A 102 -15.00 14.64 -4.60
N ASP A 103 -16.12 15.16 -4.12
CA ASP A 103 -16.80 16.32 -4.72
C ASP A 103 -16.04 17.59 -4.31
N THR A 104 -15.08 17.99 -5.14
CA THR A 104 -14.20 19.13 -4.88
C THR A 104 -14.97 20.45 -4.80
N ASP A 105 -16.07 20.59 -5.52
CA ASP A 105 -16.89 21.81 -5.52
C ASP A 105 -17.62 21.96 -4.18
N ARG A 106 -18.21 20.88 -3.68
CA ARG A 106 -18.87 20.87 -2.37
C ARG A 106 -17.86 21.12 -1.25
N ILE A 107 -16.66 20.55 -1.36
CA ILE A 107 -15.57 20.80 -0.39
C ILE A 107 -15.17 22.28 -0.43
N GLY A 108 -14.94 22.84 -1.62
CA GLY A 108 -14.58 24.25 -1.79
C GLY A 108 -15.62 25.21 -1.18
N LYS A 109 -16.91 24.96 -1.42
CA LYS A 109 -18.01 25.74 -0.83
C LYS A 109 -17.99 25.68 0.70
N ARG A 110 -17.76 24.51 1.29
CA ARG A 110 -17.68 24.34 2.74
C ARG A 110 -16.49 25.08 3.33
N LEU A 111 -15.32 24.98 2.71
CA LEU A 111 -14.10 25.67 3.16
C LEU A 111 -14.27 27.20 3.10
N ALA A 112 -14.90 27.72 2.04
CA ALA A 112 -15.19 29.15 1.91
C ALA A 112 -16.22 29.67 2.94
N SER A 113 -17.13 28.79 3.40
CA SER A 113 -18.15 29.14 4.40
C SER A 113 -17.71 28.94 5.86
N ALA A 114 -16.56 28.30 6.10
CA ALA A 114 -16.08 28.04 7.45
C ALA A 114 -15.47 29.32 8.05
N GLN A 115 -16.01 29.79 9.18
CA GLN A 115 -15.32 30.79 9.99
C GLN A 115 -14.04 30.17 10.57
N PRO A 116 -12.93 30.92 10.66
CA PRO A 116 -11.71 30.43 11.29
C PRO A 116 -12.00 30.03 12.74
N PRO A 117 -11.32 28.99 13.27
CA PRO A 117 -11.50 28.60 14.66
C PRO A 117 -11.16 29.78 15.58
N VAL A 118 -12.03 30.03 16.56
CA VAL A 118 -11.88 31.06 17.61
C VAL A 118 -10.79 30.67 18.59
#